data_AF-A0A1W9MVG0-F1
#
_entry.id   AF-A0A1W9MVG0-F1
#
_cell.length_a   1.000
_cell.length_b   1.000
_cell.length_c   1.000
_cell.angle_alpha   90.00
_cell.angle_beta   90.00
_cell.angle_gamma   90.00
#
_symmetry.space_group_name_H-M   'P 1'
#
loop_
_entity.id
_entity.type
_entity.pdbx_description
1 polymer ?
#
loop_
_entity_poly.entity_id
_entity_poly.type
_entity_poly.pdbx_seq_one_letter_code
_entity_poly.pdbx_strand_id
1 'polypeptide(L)'
;MKKNLLSTLIFSLLWMGISSAHALMIKTDPAIINPIKIGDTFKLNVDVEGVTDLGEFRFNFIYEPDVVTVTDIVFSNFLESTGRTISFETKNEEAPGILSFFASTIKGAAPGPGGNGTLLTITFQIKSLNNDFLNIEDAHLINTKGAELSASLPVGSEIIPALGNIDGKGAVTLSDAILGLRILAGIDTGTQTIMLKADVNNDNKIGIEEVVYILQYIAALR
;
A
#
# COMPACT_ATOMS: atom_id res chain seq x y z
N MET A 1 -61.00 27.63 -30.29
CA MET A 1 -60.37 28.08 -29.03
C MET A 1 -60.08 26.86 -28.14
N LYS A 2 -58.96 26.15 -28.37
CA LYS A 2 -58.44 25.12 -27.46
C LYS A 2 -56.93 25.34 -27.36
N LYS A 3 -56.49 25.70 -26.16
CA LYS A 3 -55.14 26.11 -25.80
C LYS A 3 -54.22 24.90 -25.68
N ASN A 4 -53.07 25.00 -26.34
CA ASN A 4 -51.73 24.55 -25.96
C ASN A 4 -51.64 23.53 -24.80
N LEU A 5 -51.46 22.25 -25.13
CA LEU A 5 -50.89 21.25 -24.22
C LEU A 5 -50.08 20.27 -25.07
N LEU A 6 -48.76 20.47 -25.13
CA LEU A 6 -47.68 19.47 -25.26
C LEU A 6 -46.39 20.19 -25.69
N SER A 7 -45.81 20.99 -24.79
CA SER A 7 -44.44 21.50 -24.95
C SER A 7 -43.72 21.44 -23.61
N THR A 8 -43.72 20.26 -23.02
CA THR A 8 -42.88 19.91 -21.87
C THR A 8 -42.41 18.47 -22.06
N LEU A 9 -41.61 18.23 -23.11
CA LEU A 9 -40.68 17.11 -23.09
C LEU A 9 -39.57 17.52 -22.12
N ILE A 10 -39.87 17.36 -20.83
CA ILE A 10 -38.89 17.55 -19.76
C ILE A 10 -37.77 16.55 -20.01
N PHE A 11 -36.58 17.11 -20.14
CA PHE A 11 -35.28 16.48 -20.15
C PHE A 11 -35.07 15.74 -18.82
N SER A 12 -35.74 14.60 -18.62
CA SER A 12 -35.57 13.75 -17.43
C SER A 12 -35.26 12.31 -17.84
N LEU A 13 -34.48 12.13 -18.91
CA LEU A 13 -33.76 10.89 -19.11
C LEU A 13 -32.52 10.95 -18.20
N LEU A 14 -32.72 10.41 -16.99
CA LEU A 14 -31.72 9.69 -16.23
C LEU A 14 -30.27 10.12 -16.51
N TRP A 15 -29.83 11.17 -15.82
CA TRP A 15 -28.52 11.08 -15.17
C TRP A 15 -28.68 10.12 -13.99
N MET A 16 -28.95 8.84 -14.28
CA MET A 16 -28.51 7.79 -13.39
C MET A 16 -27.00 7.90 -13.50
N GLY A 17 -26.42 8.68 -12.58
CA GLY A 17 -25.02 8.52 -12.25
C GLY A 17 -24.85 7.02 -12.11
N ILE A 18 -24.10 6.42 -13.02
CA ILE A 18 -23.50 5.13 -12.76
C ILE A 18 -22.64 5.45 -11.54
N SER A 19 -23.19 5.26 -10.33
CA SER A 19 -22.34 5.07 -9.17
C SER A 19 -21.47 3.92 -9.61
N SER A 20 -20.23 4.24 -9.99
CA SER A 20 -19.21 3.23 -10.10
C SER A 20 -19.31 2.50 -8.78
N ALA A 21 -19.82 1.27 -8.82
CA ALA A 21 -19.68 0.36 -7.71
C ALA A 21 -18.18 0.19 -7.62
N HIS A 22 -17.53 1.06 -6.85
CA HIS A 22 -16.15 0.86 -6.47
C HIS A 22 -16.19 -0.46 -5.71
N ALA A 23 -15.51 -1.46 -6.25
CA ALA A 23 -15.35 -2.73 -5.55
C ALA A 23 -14.85 -2.41 -4.15
N LEU A 24 -15.40 -3.06 -3.13
CA LEU A 24 -14.84 -2.99 -1.79
C LEU A 24 -13.42 -3.52 -1.86
N MET A 25 -12.45 -2.75 -1.39
CA MET A 25 -11.04 -3.15 -1.37
C MET A 25 -10.49 -3.03 0.04
N ILE A 26 -9.59 -3.94 0.40
CA ILE A 26 -8.68 -3.75 1.52
C ILE A 26 -7.26 -3.82 0.96
N LYS A 27 -6.45 -2.79 1.21
CA LYS A 27 -5.14 -2.63 0.57
C LYS A 27 -4.11 -2.05 1.51
N THR A 28 -2.86 -2.16 1.13
CA THR A 28 -1.74 -1.53 1.82
C THR A 28 -1.31 -0.24 1.11
N ASP A 29 -0.80 0.73 1.86
CA ASP A 29 -0.27 2.00 1.35
C ASP A 29 0.95 2.46 2.17
N PRO A 30 2.07 2.89 1.56
CA PRO A 30 2.31 2.98 0.12
C PRO A 30 2.61 1.64 -0.53
N ALA A 31 2.18 1.47 -1.79
CA ALA A 31 2.39 0.25 -2.56
C ALA A 31 3.86 -0.12 -2.83
N ILE A 32 4.77 0.87 -2.79
CA ILE A 32 6.20 0.66 -2.99
C ILE A 32 6.97 1.37 -1.88
N ILE A 33 7.88 0.64 -1.24
CA ILE A 33 8.75 1.13 -0.17
C ILE A 33 10.20 0.97 -0.64
N ASN A 34 10.94 2.08 -0.67
CA ASN A 34 12.30 2.11 -1.20
C ASN A 34 13.32 2.45 -0.09
N PRO A 35 13.67 1.50 0.79
CA PRO A 35 14.61 1.75 1.87
C PRO A 35 16.01 2.01 1.32
N ILE A 36 16.77 2.87 2.00
CA ILE A 36 18.11 3.27 1.59
C ILE A 36 19.16 2.52 2.41
N LYS A 37 18.88 2.26 3.69
CA LYS A 37 19.79 1.55 4.59
C LYS A 37 19.07 0.71 5.63
N ILE A 38 19.82 -0.21 6.23
CA ILE A 38 19.41 -0.93 7.43
C ILE A 38 19.16 0.07 8.57
N GLY A 39 18.08 -0.14 9.31
CA GLY A 39 17.64 0.71 10.41
C GLY A 39 16.68 1.83 10.02
N ASP A 40 16.49 2.08 8.71
CA ASP A 40 15.44 3.00 8.23
C ASP A 40 14.06 2.55 8.73
N THR A 41 13.15 3.49 8.94
CA THR A 41 11.78 3.20 9.39
C THR A 41 10.78 3.73 8.40
N PHE A 42 9.66 3.01 8.23
CA PHE A 42 8.54 3.44 7.41
C PHE A 42 7.22 3.04 8.05
N LYS A 43 6.16 3.73 7.64
CA LYS A 43 4.78 3.43 8.04
C LYS A 43 4.03 2.84 6.86
N LEU A 44 3.24 1.81 7.14
CA LEU A 44 2.35 1.18 6.20
C LEU A 44 0.93 1.23 6.75
N ASN A 45 0.02 1.82 6.00
CA ASN A 45 -1.41 1.82 6.30
C ASN A 45 -2.07 0.58 5.72
N VAL A 46 -3.04 0.04 6.44
CA VAL A 46 -4.03 -0.89 5.89
C VAL A 46 -5.33 -0.11 5.73
N ASP A 47 -5.71 0.12 4.49
CA ASP A 47 -6.86 0.93 4.11
C ASP A 47 -8.01 0.08 3.59
N VAL A 48 -9.23 0.55 3.83
CA VAL A 48 -10.45 0.04 3.20
C VAL A 48 -11.01 1.10 2.24
N GLU A 49 -11.54 0.68 1.10
CA GLU A 49 -12.20 1.56 0.12
C GLU A 49 -13.56 1.02 -0.27
N GLY A 50 -14.54 1.92 -0.44
CA GLY A 50 -15.87 1.56 -0.91
C GLY A 50 -16.70 0.72 0.08
N VAL A 51 -16.37 0.73 1.37
CA VAL A 51 -17.12 -0.08 2.36
C VAL A 51 -18.49 0.50 2.64
N THR A 52 -19.42 -0.34 3.06
CA THR A 52 -20.76 0.09 3.52
C THR A 52 -21.08 -0.63 4.82
N ASP A 53 -21.39 0.13 5.88
CA ASP A 53 -21.88 -0.39 7.16
C ASP A 53 -20.88 -1.35 7.86
N LEU A 54 -19.57 -1.06 7.82
CA LEU A 54 -18.54 -1.94 8.39
C LEU A 54 -18.70 -2.08 9.91
N GLY A 55 -18.87 -3.30 10.40
CA GLY A 55 -19.03 -3.59 11.83
C GLY A 55 -17.81 -4.25 12.46
N GLU A 56 -17.12 -5.09 11.68
CA GLU A 56 -15.98 -5.90 12.09
C GLU A 56 -15.04 -6.14 10.90
N PHE A 57 -13.74 -6.22 11.19
CA PHE A 57 -12.74 -6.72 10.25
C PHE A 57 -11.81 -7.72 10.93
N ARG A 58 -11.29 -8.64 10.14
CA ARG A 58 -10.15 -9.48 10.49
C ARG A 58 -9.35 -9.87 9.26
N PHE A 59 -8.04 -10.01 9.41
CA PHE A 59 -7.16 -10.45 8.34
C PHE A 59 -5.81 -10.90 8.91
N ASN A 60 -5.06 -11.64 8.10
CA ASN A 60 -3.66 -11.94 8.33
C ASN A 60 -2.80 -10.98 7.52
N PHE A 61 -1.69 -10.56 8.09
CA PHE A 61 -0.70 -9.72 7.44
C PHE A 61 0.63 -10.47 7.41
N ILE A 62 1.17 -10.62 6.21
CA ILE A 62 2.35 -11.44 5.91
C ILE A 62 3.51 -10.52 5.53
N TYR A 63 4.70 -10.80 6.08
CA TYR A 63 5.96 -10.12 5.78
C TYR A 63 7.16 -11.05 6.04
N GLU A 64 8.34 -10.71 5.55
CA GLU A 64 9.56 -11.47 5.80
C GLU A 64 10.30 -10.95 7.06
N PRO A 65 10.36 -11.71 8.17
CA PRO A 65 10.96 -11.27 9.43
C PRO A 65 12.50 -11.10 9.37
N ASP A 66 13.14 -11.56 8.29
CA ASP A 66 14.53 -11.28 7.99
C ASP A 66 14.76 -9.99 7.18
N VAL A 67 13.71 -9.41 6.60
CA VAL A 67 13.77 -8.12 5.88
C VAL A 67 13.34 -6.97 6.76
N VAL A 68 12.26 -7.12 7.53
CA VAL A 68 11.73 -6.07 8.40
C VAL A 68 11.39 -6.54 9.80
N THR A 69 11.46 -5.61 10.74
CA THR A 69 10.96 -5.79 12.11
C THR A 69 9.81 -4.83 12.35
N VAL A 70 8.70 -5.33 12.89
CA VAL A 70 7.57 -4.48 13.31
C VAL A 70 7.95 -3.78 14.61
N THR A 71 7.87 -2.45 14.64
CA THR A 71 8.24 -1.63 15.81
C THR A 71 7.04 -1.01 16.50
N ASP A 72 5.96 -0.75 15.77
CA ASP A 72 4.72 -0.23 16.35
C ASP A 72 3.51 -0.59 15.49
N ILE A 73 2.33 -0.69 16.11
CA ILE A 73 1.05 -0.92 15.44
C ILE A 73 0.00 -0.06 16.14
N VAL A 74 -0.71 0.75 15.35
CA VAL A 74 -1.75 1.65 15.84
C VAL A 74 -3.04 1.40 15.07
N PHE A 75 -4.10 0.96 15.75
CA PHE A 75 -5.45 0.94 15.18
C PHE A 75 -5.96 2.37 14.97
N SER A 76 -6.64 2.59 13.86
CA SER A 76 -7.26 3.87 13.53
C SER A 76 -8.72 3.91 13.99
N ASN A 77 -9.26 5.11 14.19
CA ASN A 77 -10.63 5.30 14.70
C ASN A 77 -11.73 5.12 13.63
N PHE A 78 -11.43 4.45 12.50
CA PHE A 78 -12.39 4.34 11.39
C PHE A 78 -13.68 3.65 11.81
N LEU A 79 -13.58 2.52 12.51
CA LEU A 79 -14.74 1.78 13.05
C LEU A 79 -15.61 2.60 14.01
N GLU A 80 -15.03 3.58 14.70
CA GLU A 80 -15.70 4.44 15.68
C GLU A 80 -16.26 5.73 15.06
N SER A 81 -15.96 6.00 13.79
CA SER A 81 -16.25 7.29 13.14
C SER A 81 -17.74 7.63 13.01
N THR A 82 -18.64 6.66 13.18
CA THR A 82 -20.09 6.87 13.25
C THR A 82 -20.63 7.03 14.67
N GLY A 83 -19.75 7.18 15.66
CA GLY A 83 -20.09 7.24 17.08
C GLY A 83 -20.31 5.87 17.72
N ARG A 84 -19.87 4.80 17.05
CA ARG A 84 -19.83 3.44 17.60
C ARG A 84 -18.61 3.28 18.51
N THR A 85 -18.66 2.29 19.40
CA THR A 85 -17.56 1.97 20.33
C THR A 85 -16.97 0.61 19.97
N ILE A 86 -15.64 0.49 19.98
CA ILE A 86 -14.96 -0.80 19.86
C ILE A 86 -15.37 -1.73 21.00
N SER A 87 -15.83 -2.94 20.67
CA SER A 87 -16.10 -4.01 21.65
C SER A 87 -14.83 -4.77 21.97
N PHE A 88 -14.03 -5.01 20.95
CA PHE A 88 -12.89 -5.89 21.00
C PHE A 88 -11.95 -5.54 19.86
N GLU A 89 -10.67 -5.42 20.18
CA GLU A 89 -9.58 -5.29 19.21
C GLU A 89 -8.41 -6.14 19.70
N THR A 90 -7.74 -6.85 18.78
CA THR A 90 -6.55 -7.62 19.11
C THR A 90 -5.58 -7.65 17.94
N LYS A 91 -4.31 -7.79 18.31
CA LYS A 91 -3.23 -8.17 17.42
C LYS A 91 -2.53 -9.38 18.02
N ASN A 92 -2.27 -10.39 17.20
CA ASN A 92 -1.51 -11.56 17.58
C ASN A 92 -0.37 -11.75 16.60
N GLU A 93 0.79 -12.17 17.10
CA GLU A 93 1.84 -12.75 16.27
C GLU A 93 1.65 -14.26 16.28
N GLU A 94 1.13 -14.81 15.19
CA GLU A 94 0.83 -16.25 15.09
C GLU A 94 2.13 -17.05 14.86
N ALA A 95 3.06 -16.46 14.11
CA ALA A 95 4.41 -16.92 13.85
C ALA A 95 5.26 -15.74 13.40
N PRO A 96 6.61 -15.85 13.42
CA PRO A 96 7.46 -14.85 12.77
C PRO A 96 7.03 -14.60 11.33
N GLY A 97 6.74 -13.35 10.98
CA GLY A 97 6.27 -12.97 9.64
C GLY A 97 4.75 -12.99 9.44
N ILE A 98 3.96 -13.41 10.44
CA ILE A 98 2.49 -13.49 10.35
C ILE A 98 1.85 -12.77 11.54
N LEU A 99 1.15 -11.67 11.26
CA LEU A 99 0.32 -10.97 12.23
C LEU A 99 -1.17 -11.19 11.92
N SER A 100 -1.95 -11.52 12.93
CA SER A 100 -3.41 -11.57 12.82
C SER A 100 -4.04 -10.36 13.50
N PHE A 101 -4.94 -9.69 12.79
CA PHE A 101 -5.69 -8.55 13.27
C PHE A 101 -7.18 -8.87 13.35
N PHE A 102 -7.83 -8.35 14.38
CA PHE A 102 -9.27 -8.39 14.52
C PHE A 102 -9.73 -7.13 15.26
N ALA A 103 -10.81 -6.50 14.79
CA ALA A 103 -11.51 -5.47 15.52
C ALA A 103 -13.01 -5.49 15.22
N SER A 104 -13.83 -5.30 16.25
CA SER A 104 -15.29 -5.25 16.12
C SER A 104 -15.90 -4.15 16.99
N THR A 105 -17.04 -3.61 16.55
CA THR A 105 -17.80 -2.59 17.28
C THR A 105 -19.02 -3.17 17.98
N ILE A 106 -19.44 -2.55 19.10
CA ILE A 106 -20.67 -2.95 19.80
C ILE A 106 -21.86 -2.74 18.87
N LYS A 107 -22.79 -3.69 18.87
CA LYS A 107 -24.08 -3.59 18.16
C LYS A 107 -24.92 -2.42 18.70
N GLY A 108 -24.66 -1.21 18.20
CA GLY A 108 -25.49 -0.01 18.41
C GLY A 108 -26.50 0.21 17.30
N ALA A 109 -27.44 1.15 17.48
CA ALA A 109 -28.46 1.50 16.48
C ALA A 109 -27.90 2.27 15.27
N ALA A 110 -26.72 2.90 15.41
CA ALA A 110 -26.06 3.61 14.32
C ALA A 110 -25.45 2.61 13.32
N PRO A 111 -25.52 2.86 12.00
CA PRO A 111 -24.80 2.07 11.02
C PRO A 111 -23.28 2.15 11.25
N GLY A 112 -22.55 1.14 10.81
CA GLY A 112 -21.09 1.16 10.70
C GLY A 112 -20.62 2.19 9.67
N PRO A 113 -19.35 2.60 9.72
CA PRO A 113 -18.78 3.49 8.72
C PRO A 113 -18.89 2.94 7.30
N GLY A 114 -18.98 3.85 6.34
CA GLY A 114 -18.91 3.58 4.91
C GLY A 114 -17.92 4.51 4.22
N GLY A 115 -17.60 4.20 2.96
CA GLY A 115 -16.61 4.93 2.17
C GLY A 115 -15.20 4.39 2.34
N ASN A 116 -14.23 5.30 2.41
CA ASN A 116 -12.81 4.96 2.47
C ASN A 116 -12.24 5.36 3.83
N GLY A 117 -11.24 4.62 4.31
CA GLY A 117 -10.50 4.99 5.50
C GLY A 117 -9.42 3.99 5.90
N THR A 118 -8.54 4.41 6.80
CA THR A 118 -7.47 3.57 7.35
C THR A 118 -8.00 2.76 8.51
N LEU A 119 -7.73 1.45 8.51
CA LEU A 119 -8.07 0.54 9.60
C LEU A 119 -6.98 0.53 10.67
N LEU A 120 -5.71 0.48 10.26
CA LEU A 120 -4.55 0.52 11.14
C LEU A 120 -3.29 0.97 10.39
N THR A 121 -2.28 1.40 11.15
CA THR A 121 -0.95 1.72 10.66
C THR A 121 0.07 0.84 11.36
N ILE A 122 0.92 0.18 10.58
CA ILE A 122 2.06 -0.61 11.05
C ILE A 122 3.34 0.20 10.80
N THR A 123 4.20 0.32 11.81
CA THR A 123 5.54 0.90 11.66
C THR A 123 6.56 -0.23 11.60
N PHE A 124 7.40 -0.20 10.58
CA PHE A 124 8.47 -1.17 10.36
C PHE A 124 9.83 -0.50 10.49
N GLN A 125 10.83 -1.29 10.84
CA GLN A 125 12.25 -0.97 10.71
C GLN A 125 12.93 -1.98 9.78
N ILE A 126 13.77 -1.49 8.88
CA ILE A 126 14.52 -2.30 7.91
C ILE A 126 15.63 -3.08 8.62
N LYS A 127 15.63 -4.40 8.47
CA LYS A 127 16.63 -5.34 9.01
C LYS A 127 17.63 -5.78 7.93
N SER A 128 17.18 -5.96 6.69
CA SER A 128 18.04 -6.22 5.53
C SER A 128 17.55 -5.48 4.28
N LEU A 129 18.44 -5.32 3.28
CA LEU A 129 18.15 -4.67 2.00
C LEU A 129 17.85 -5.72 0.92
N ASN A 130 16.96 -6.65 1.24
CA ASN A 130 16.39 -7.60 0.29
C ASN A 130 14.97 -7.18 -0.07
N ASN A 131 14.42 -7.75 -1.14
CA ASN A 131 13.01 -7.54 -1.47
C ASN A 131 12.10 -8.26 -0.46
N ASP A 132 10.92 -7.70 -0.24
CA ASP A 132 9.85 -8.30 0.58
C ASP A 132 8.47 -7.92 0.01
N PHE A 133 7.48 -8.77 0.22
CA PHE A 133 6.09 -8.52 -0.12
C PHE A 133 5.24 -8.47 1.15
N LEU A 134 4.69 -7.29 1.41
CA LEU A 134 3.85 -6.98 2.56
C LEU A 134 2.38 -7.16 2.16
N ASN A 135 1.81 -8.32 2.49
CA ASN A 135 0.53 -8.77 1.95
C ASN A 135 -0.56 -8.95 3.01
N ILE A 136 -1.80 -8.81 2.57
CA ILE A 136 -3.01 -9.12 3.36
C ILE A 136 -3.59 -10.43 2.85
N GLU A 137 -3.83 -11.36 3.75
CA GLU A 137 -4.45 -12.66 3.48
C GLU A 137 -5.67 -12.87 4.40
N ASP A 138 -6.55 -13.80 4.02
CA ASP A 138 -7.71 -14.22 4.83
C ASP A 138 -8.57 -13.04 5.36
N ALA A 139 -8.77 -12.02 4.52
CA ALA A 139 -9.53 -10.85 4.91
C ALA A 139 -11.03 -11.15 4.96
N HIS A 140 -11.62 -10.95 6.13
CA HIS A 140 -13.06 -11.01 6.38
C HIS A 140 -13.54 -9.66 6.89
N LEU A 141 -14.53 -9.10 6.22
CA LEU A 141 -15.19 -7.86 6.59
C LEU A 141 -16.67 -8.16 6.82
N ILE A 142 -17.22 -7.77 7.96
CA ILE A 142 -18.60 -8.07 8.33
C ILE A 142 -19.33 -6.77 8.64
N ASN A 143 -20.54 -6.60 8.10
CA ASN A 143 -21.36 -5.44 8.39
C ASN A 143 -22.03 -5.52 9.77
N THR A 144 -22.64 -4.43 10.24
CA THR A 144 -23.27 -4.40 11.57
C THR A 144 -24.49 -5.35 11.72
N LYS A 145 -24.98 -5.91 10.61
CA LYS A 145 -26.04 -6.92 10.57
C LYS A 145 -25.51 -8.35 10.58
N GLY A 146 -24.18 -8.55 10.57
CA GLY A 146 -23.54 -9.85 10.57
C GLY A 146 -23.42 -10.50 9.18
N ALA A 147 -23.59 -9.73 8.10
CA ALA A 147 -23.37 -10.22 6.75
C ALA A 147 -21.95 -9.91 6.26
N GLU A 148 -21.32 -10.88 5.60
CA GLU A 148 -20.02 -10.73 4.96
C GLU A 148 -20.05 -9.67 3.86
N LEU A 149 -18.99 -8.88 3.79
CA LEU A 149 -18.72 -7.90 2.76
C LEU A 149 -17.55 -8.41 1.91
N SER A 150 -17.83 -8.81 0.66
CA SER A 150 -16.81 -9.34 -0.24
C SER A 150 -15.85 -8.24 -0.68
N ALA A 151 -14.61 -8.28 -0.16
CA ALA A 151 -13.54 -7.38 -0.53
C ALA A 151 -12.62 -8.00 -1.60
N SER A 152 -12.11 -7.16 -2.49
CA SER A 152 -10.96 -7.48 -3.34
C SER A 152 -9.67 -7.19 -2.58
N LEU A 153 -8.72 -8.11 -2.71
CA LEU A 153 -7.36 -7.99 -2.23
C LEU A 153 -6.46 -7.71 -3.44
N PRO A 154 -6.07 -6.45 -3.71
CA PRO A 154 -5.01 -6.18 -4.67
C PRO A 154 -3.68 -6.74 -4.17
N VAL A 155 -2.66 -6.72 -5.04
CA VAL A 155 -1.28 -6.97 -4.62
C VAL A 155 -0.92 -6.02 -3.49
N GLY A 156 -0.26 -6.55 -2.46
CA GLY A 156 0.20 -5.77 -1.31
C GLY A 156 1.34 -4.82 -1.66
N SER A 157 2.05 -4.36 -0.64
CA SER A 157 3.15 -3.42 -0.81
C SER A 157 4.45 -4.15 -1.03
N GLU A 158 5.32 -3.63 -1.87
CA GLU A 158 6.62 -4.22 -2.17
C GLU A 158 7.74 -3.37 -1.57
N ILE A 159 8.66 -4.03 -0.86
CA ILE A 159 9.93 -3.42 -0.46
C ILE A 159 10.93 -3.67 -1.58
N ILE A 160 11.42 -2.59 -2.20
CA ILE A 160 12.45 -2.62 -3.24
C ILE A 160 13.59 -1.69 -2.81
N PRO A 161 14.69 -2.23 -2.26
CA PRO A 161 15.85 -1.42 -1.85
C PRO A 161 16.33 -0.47 -2.96
N ALA A 162 16.65 0.78 -2.60
CA ALA A 162 17.03 1.82 -3.57
C ALA A 162 18.51 1.72 -4.05
N LEU A 163 19.26 0.71 -3.61
CA LEU A 163 20.65 0.53 -4.00
C LEU A 163 20.73 0.20 -5.50
N GLY A 164 21.57 0.92 -6.26
CA GLY A 164 21.67 0.76 -7.71
C GLY A 164 20.51 1.38 -8.52
N ASN A 165 19.49 1.96 -7.91
CA ASN A 165 18.44 2.72 -8.61
C ASN A 165 18.93 4.16 -8.89
N ILE A 166 19.81 4.30 -9.87
CA ILE A 166 20.51 5.54 -10.21
C ILE A 166 19.53 6.60 -10.75
N ASP A 167 18.48 6.20 -11.49
CA ASP A 167 17.55 7.16 -12.11
C ASP A 167 16.36 7.56 -11.21
N GLY A 168 16.18 6.84 -10.09
CA GLY A 168 15.18 7.13 -9.07
C GLY A 168 13.75 6.73 -9.44
N LYS A 169 13.52 5.93 -10.49
CA LYS A 169 12.17 5.54 -10.96
C LYS A 169 11.58 4.31 -10.28
N GLY A 170 12.29 3.76 -9.29
CA GLY A 170 11.75 2.77 -8.34
C GLY A 170 12.54 1.48 -8.36
N ALA A 171 12.42 0.72 -9.45
CA ALA A 171 13.13 -0.55 -9.62
C ALA A 171 14.58 -0.34 -10.09
N VAL A 172 15.45 -1.27 -9.70
CA VAL A 172 16.82 -1.39 -10.23
C VAL A 172 16.77 -2.12 -11.58
N THR A 173 17.10 -1.41 -12.65
CA THR A 173 16.92 -1.91 -14.03
C THR A 173 18.18 -1.73 -14.88
N LEU A 174 18.13 -2.24 -16.11
CA LEU A 174 19.17 -1.96 -17.10
C LEU A 174 19.26 -0.45 -17.45
N SER A 175 18.18 0.32 -17.24
CA SER A 175 18.21 1.80 -17.41
C SER A 175 19.22 2.42 -16.44
N ASP A 176 19.23 1.96 -15.19
CA ASP A 176 20.18 2.41 -14.17
C ASP A 176 21.61 2.04 -14.54
N ALA A 177 21.86 0.80 -14.99
CA ALA A 177 23.19 0.37 -15.44
C ALA A 177 23.69 1.23 -16.61
N ILE A 178 22.83 1.52 -17.60
CA ILE A 178 23.17 2.40 -18.73
C ILE A 178 23.48 3.82 -18.24
N LEU A 179 22.72 4.33 -17.27
CA LEU A 179 22.94 5.65 -16.70
C LEU A 179 24.28 5.73 -15.96
N GLY A 180 24.62 4.72 -15.14
CA GLY A 180 25.93 4.59 -14.50
C GLY A 180 27.08 4.50 -15.51
N LEU A 181 26.91 3.72 -16.58
CA LEU A 181 27.89 3.64 -17.66
C LEU A 181 28.09 4.98 -18.40
N ARG A 182 27.03 5.76 -18.61
CA ARG A 182 27.14 7.10 -19.20
C ARG A 182 27.92 8.06 -18.30
N ILE A 183 27.68 8.01 -16.99
CA ILE A 183 28.43 8.78 -15.99
C ILE A 183 29.92 8.42 -16.07
N LEU A 184 30.25 7.13 -16.04
CA LEU A 184 31.63 6.63 -16.15
C LEU A 184 32.31 7.01 -17.46
N ALA A 185 31.57 7.01 -18.57
CA ALA A 185 32.08 7.38 -19.88
C ALA A 185 32.19 8.91 -20.10
N GLY A 186 31.76 9.73 -19.13
CA GLY A 186 31.70 11.18 -19.29
C GLY A 186 30.70 11.64 -20.36
N ILE A 187 29.71 10.80 -20.67
CA ILE A 187 28.64 11.11 -21.62
C ILE A 187 27.60 11.95 -20.89
N ASP A 188 27.23 13.09 -21.47
CA ASP A 188 26.14 13.94 -20.96
C ASP A 188 24.90 13.08 -20.68
N THR A 189 24.38 13.12 -19.46
CA THR A 189 23.20 12.37 -19.02
C THR A 189 21.89 13.10 -19.37
N GLY A 190 21.96 14.29 -19.94
CA GLY A 190 20.80 15.10 -20.30
C GLY A 190 20.05 15.60 -19.07
N THR A 191 18.72 15.56 -19.12
CA THR A 191 17.85 16.00 -18.00
C THR A 191 17.54 14.89 -17.00
N GLN A 192 18.28 13.77 -17.04
CA GLN A 192 18.05 12.66 -16.13
C GLN A 192 18.52 13.02 -14.73
N THR A 193 17.65 12.79 -13.75
CA THR A 193 18.00 12.90 -12.33
C THR A 193 18.97 11.79 -11.97
N ILE A 194 20.08 12.13 -11.31
CA ILE A 194 21.03 11.16 -10.77
C ILE A 194 20.86 11.09 -9.26
N MET A 195 20.46 9.92 -8.76
CA MET A 195 20.32 9.65 -7.34
C MET A 195 21.65 9.18 -6.77
N LEU A 196 22.44 10.08 -6.18
CA LEU A 196 23.68 9.71 -5.47
C LEU A 196 23.45 8.71 -4.33
N LYS A 197 22.22 8.64 -3.80
CA LYS A 197 21.81 7.63 -2.82
C LYS A 197 21.76 6.19 -3.37
N ALA A 198 21.92 6.01 -4.68
CA ALA A 198 22.02 4.70 -5.32
C ALA A 198 23.41 4.06 -5.14
N ASP A 199 24.38 4.83 -4.63
CA ASP A 199 25.72 4.38 -4.25
C ASP A 199 25.66 3.13 -3.36
N VAL A 200 26.25 2.04 -3.84
CA VAL A 200 26.21 0.73 -3.20
C VAL A 200 27.39 0.48 -2.27
N ASN A 201 28.49 1.23 -2.42
CA ASN A 201 29.71 1.05 -1.64
C ASN A 201 29.98 2.19 -0.62
N ASN A 202 29.11 3.21 -0.59
CA ASN A 202 29.18 4.41 0.23
C ASN A 202 30.44 5.27 -0.01
N ASP A 203 30.98 5.30 -1.23
CA ASP A 203 32.11 6.15 -1.61
C ASP A 203 31.70 7.58 -2.06
N ASN A 204 30.40 7.87 -2.01
CA ASN A 204 29.71 9.08 -2.44
C ASN A 204 29.78 9.35 -3.95
N LYS A 205 29.90 8.31 -4.77
CA LYS A 205 29.92 8.39 -6.24
C LYS A 205 29.01 7.34 -6.86
N ILE A 206 28.71 7.56 -8.15
CA ILE A 206 28.18 6.52 -9.02
C ILE A 206 29.34 6.08 -9.91
N GLY A 207 29.86 4.90 -9.61
CA GLY A 207 31.02 4.27 -10.20
C GLY A 207 30.71 2.93 -10.89
N ILE A 208 31.76 2.14 -11.09
CA ILE A 208 31.63 0.81 -11.72
C ILE A 208 30.99 -0.18 -10.74
N GLU A 209 31.09 0.09 -9.45
CA GLU A 209 30.54 -0.66 -8.34
C GLU A 209 29.01 -0.72 -8.42
N GLU A 210 28.33 0.42 -8.65
CA GLU A 210 26.88 0.47 -8.86
C GLU A 210 26.51 -0.29 -10.12
N VAL A 211 27.23 -0.09 -11.23
CA VAL A 211 26.94 -0.79 -12.50
C VAL A 211 27.07 -2.31 -12.33
N VAL A 212 28.12 -2.79 -11.67
CA VAL A 212 28.32 -4.21 -11.40
C VAL A 212 27.23 -4.75 -10.46
N TYR A 213 26.86 -3.98 -9.43
CA TYR A 213 25.75 -4.34 -8.56
C TYR A 213 24.44 -4.51 -9.32
N ILE A 214 24.07 -3.50 -10.13
CA ILE A 214 22.85 -3.51 -10.95
C ILE A 214 22.84 -4.73 -11.88
N LEU A 215 23.95 -4.99 -12.59
CA LEU A 215 24.04 -6.13 -13.51
C LEU A 215 23.92 -7.48 -12.80
N GLN A 216 24.47 -7.62 -11.59
CA GLN A 216 24.35 -8.87 -10.83
C GLN A 216 22.95 -9.05 -10.23
N TYR A 217 22.33 -7.97 -9.78
CA TYR A 217 20.94 -7.95 -9.31
C TYR A 217 19.97 -8.37 -10.41
N ILE A 218 20.03 -7.74 -11.60
CA ILE A 218 19.13 -8.09 -12.71
C ILE A 218 19.37 -9.50 -13.28
N ALA A 219 20.57 -10.07 -13.06
CA ALA A 219 20.93 -11.42 -13.47
C ALA A 219 20.58 -12.50 -12.44
N ALA A 220 19.97 -12.12 -11.30
CA ALA A 220 19.68 -13.02 -10.17
C ALA A 220 20.92 -13.77 -9.64
N LEU A 221 22.09 -13.12 -9.69
CA LEU A 221 23.33 -13.60 -9.08
C LEU A 221 23.51 -13.08 -7.64
N ARG A 222 22.64 -12.15 -7.22
CA ARG A 222 22.55 -11.52 -5.90
C ARG A 222 21.09 -11.30 -5.57
#